data_AF-A0A386ZC67-F1
#
_entry.id   AF-A0A386ZC67-F1
#
_cell.length_a   1.000
_cell.length_b   1.000
_cell.length_c   1.000
_cell.angle_alpha   90.00
_cell.angle_beta   90.00
_cell.angle_gamma   90.00
#
_symmetry.space_group_name_H-M   'P 1'
#
loop_
_entity.id
_entity.type
_entity.pdbx_description
1 polymer ?
#
loop_
_entity_poly.entity_id
_entity_poly.type
_entity_poly.pdbx_seq_one_letter_code
_entity_poly.pdbx_strand_id
1 'polypeptide(L)'
;MYGDEFHPAPECIEEHDERTFLNELTFADAEAILAMLHELSPNIADGFLPVWIRNLAYRLAVLQRPDDPAVLREAADSLYMFGPECDGIAADLRQRADELEGR
;
A
#
# COMPACT_ATOMS: atom_id res chain seq x y z
N MET A 1 -19.38 8.88 8.60
CA MET A 1 -18.90 8.37 7.31
C MET A 1 -19.81 7.21 6.93
N TYR A 2 -20.39 7.21 5.73
CA TYR A 2 -21.20 6.07 5.27
C TYR A 2 -20.25 4.91 5.00
N GLY A 3 -20.39 3.84 5.78
CA GLY A 3 -19.79 2.55 5.46
C GLY A 3 -20.39 2.03 4.15
N ASP A 4 -19.57 1.32 3.39
CA ASP A 4 -20.06 0.45 2.33
C ASP A 4 -21.04 -0.61 2.88
N GLU A 5 -21.66 -1.35 1.97
CA GLU A 5 -23.02 -1.91 2.00
C GLU A 5 -23.50 -2.72 3.22
N PHE A 6 -22.75 -2.89 4.31
CA PHE A 6 -23.16 -3.69 5.45
C PHE A 6 -22.73 -3.10 6.81
N HIS A 7 -23.65 -2.31 7.38
CA HIS A 7 -23.71 -1.83 8.77
C HIS A 7 -22.89 -0.56 9.10
N PRO A 8 -23.39 0.27 10.04
CA PRO A 8 -22.59 1.35 10.60
C PRO A 8 -21.34 0.75 11.25
N ALA A 9 -20.16 1.26 10.86
CA ALA A 9 -18.93 0.97 11.58
C ALA A 9 -19.13 1.33 13.07
N PRO A 10 -18.70 0.49 14.01
CA PRO A 10 -18.76 0.82 15.44
C PRO A 10 -18.05 2.15 15.68
N GLU A 11 -18.59 2.96 16.59
CA GLU A 11 -17.93 4.21 16.99
C GLU A 11 -16.59 3.86 17.62
N CYS A 12 -15.52 4.25 16.93
CA CYS A 12 -14.19 4.15 17.49
C CYS A 12 -14.06 5.11 18.67
N ILE A 13 -13.41 4.63 19.72
CA ILE A 13 -13.32 5.29 21.03
C ILE A 13 -12.38 6.50 20.97
N GLU A 14 -11.55 6.59 19.92
CA GLU A 14 -10.53 7.61 19.71
C GLU A 14 -10.88 8.49 18.51
N GLU A 15 -10.60 9.79 18.60
CA GLU A 15 -10.67 10.69 17.45
C GLU A 15 -9.72 10.19 16.36
N HIS A 16 -10.26 9.76 15.22
CA HIS A 16 -9.49 9.42 14.04
C HIS A 16 -8.91 10.67 13.39
N ASP A 17 -7.74 11.08 13.86
CA ASP A 17 -6.99 12.13 13.22
C ASP A 17 -6.19 11.55 12.04
N GLU A 18 -6.67 11.80 10.82
CA GLU A 18 -5.97 11.46 9.56
C GLU A 18 -4.51 11.94 9.59
N ARG A 19 -4.25 13.10 10.21
CA ARG A 19 -2.89 13.63 10.36
C ARG A 19 -2.02 12.73 11.24
N THR A 20 -2.58 12.15 12.30
CA THR A 20 -1.85 11.22 13.18
C THR A 20 -1.51 9.95 12.42
N PHE A 21 -2.47 9.35 11.71
CA PHE A 21 -2.21 8.20 10.86
C PHE A 21 -1.12 8.48 9.81
N LEU A 22 -1.21 9.61 9.10
CA LEU A 22 -0.22 10.00 8.11
C LEU A 22 1.16 10.18 8.73
N ASN A 23 1.23 10.74 9.93
CA ASN A 23 2.50 10.93 10.64
C ASN A 23 3.11 9.58 11.04
N GLU A 24 2.32 8.67 11.60
CA GLU A 24 2.76 7.32 11.95
C GLU A 24 3.24 6.56 10.71
N LEU A 25 2.45 6.57 9.63
CA LEU A 25 2.81 5.91 8.37
C LEU A 25 4.11 6.48 7.78
N THR A 26 4.30 7.80 7.84
CA THR A 26 5.49 8.46 7.29
C THR A 26 6.78 8.04 8.01
N PHE A 27 6.70 7.75 9.31
CA PHE A 27 7.85 7.38 10.13
C PHE A 27 7.97 5.88 10.40
N ALA A 28 7.01 5.07 9.94
CA ALA A 28 7.07 3.62 10.03
C ALA A 28 8.20 3.04 9.17
N ASP A 29 8.81 1.96 9.65
CA ASP A 29 9.76 1.19 8.86
C ASP A 29 9.04 0.32 7.82
N ALA A 30 9.79 -0.16 6.82
CA ALA A 30 9.24 -0.96 5.74
C ALA A 30 8.55 -2.25 6.22
N GLU A 31 9.03 -2.87 7.31
CA GLU A 31 8.44 -4.11 7.82
C GLU A 31 7.08 -3.85 8.45
N ALA A 32 6.96 -2.81 9.27
CA ALA A 32 5.71 -2.36 9.85
C ALA A 32 4.70 -1.95 8.77
N ILE A 33 5.17 -1.25 7.73
CA ILE A 33 4.32 -0.85 6.59
C ILE A 33 3.79 -2.08 5.84
N LEU A 34 4.65 -3.05 5.52
CA LEU A 34 4.26 -4.26 4.80
C LEU A 34 3.32 -5.13 5.65
N ALA A 35 3.59 -5.27 6.95
CA ALA A 35 2.72 -5.98 7.86
C ALA A 35 1.31 -5.37 7.89
N MET A 36 1.21 -4.04 8.01
CA MET A 36 -0.07 -3.33 7.95
C MET A 36 -0.77 -3.55 6.61
N LEU A 37 -0.05 -3.47 5.49
CA LEU A 37 -0.61 -3.70 4.15
C LEU A 37 -1.15 -5.13 4.00
N HIS A 38 -0.43 -6.14 4.48
CA HIS A 38 -0.86 -7.53 4.41
C HIS A 38 -2.05 -7.82 5.34
N GLU A 39 -2.11 -7.19 6.50
CA GLU A 39 -3.23 -7.33 7.45
C GLU A 39 -4.50 -6.65 6.94
N LEU A 40 -4.39 -5.40 6.48
CA LEU A 40 -5.53 -4.57 6.12
C LEU A 40 -5.90 -4.65 4.64
N SER A 41 -5.08 -5.28 3.81
CA SER A 41 -5.35 -5.49 2.37
C SER A 41 -4.91 -6.89 1.92
N PRO A 42 -5.47 -7.96 2.53
CA PRO A 42 -5.06 -9.34 2.24
C PRO A 42 -5.34 -9.72 0.78
N ASN A 43 -6.32 -9.06 0.15
CA ASN A 43 -6.52 -9.06 -1.29
C ASN A 43 -6.31 -7.63 -1.81
N ILE A 44 -5.42 -7.44 -2.78
CA ILE A 44 -5.10 -6.10 -3.33
C ILE A 44 -6.34 -5.38 -3.88
N ALA A 45 -7.31 -6.14 -4.39
CA ALA A 45 -8.57 -5.63 -4.95
C ALA A 45 -9.61 -5.22 -3.88
N ASP A 46 -9.56 -5.82 -2.70
CA ASP A 46 -10.63 -5.78 -1.68
C ASP A 46 -10.02 -5.61 -0.29
N GLY A 47 -9.30 -4.50 -0.11
CA GLY A 47 -8.62 -4.13 1.12
C GLY A 47 -9.35 -3.00 1.85
N PHE A 48 -9.26 -3.00 3.18
CA PHE A 48 -9.86 -2.01 4.07
C PHE A 48 -9.23 -0.62 3.97
N LEU A 49 -8.05 -0.52 3.35
CA LEU A 49 -7.35 0.75 3.17
C LEU A 49 -7.81 1.47 1.90
N PRO A 50 -8.04 2.80 1.94
CA PRO A 50 -8.23 3.59 0.73
C PRO A 50 -7.09 3.37 -0.27
N VAL A 51 -7.43 3.32 -1.56
CA VAL A 51 -6.49 3.09 -2.67
C VAL A 51 -5.26 4.01 -2.59
N TRP A 52 -5.44 5.28 -2.26
CA TRP A 52 -4.35 6.26 -2.16
C TRP A 52 -3.41 5.98 -0.96
N ILE A 53 -3.93 5.46 0.15
CA ILE A 53 -3.13 5.05 1.32
C ILE A 53 -2.24 3.88 0.95
N ARG A 54 -2.79 2.87 0.26
CA ARG A 54 -2.01 1.71 -0.21
C ARG A 54 -0.88 2.13 -1.13
N ASN A 55 -1.17 3.03 -2.08
CA ASN A 55 -0.15 3.58 -2.96
C ASN A 55 0.97 4.30 -2.17
N LEU A 56 0.61 5.22 -1.27
CA LEU A 56 1.58 5.91 -0.42
C LEU A 56 2.43 4.93 0.40
N ALA A 57 1.80 3.97 1.07
CA ALA A 57 2.46 2.97 1.90
C ALA A 57 3.45 2.12 1.08
N TYR A 58 3.04 1.57 -0.07
CA TYR A 58 3.95 0.82 -0.94
C TYR A 58 5.11 1.69 -1.45
N ARG A 59 4.88 2.97 -1.75
CA ARG A 59 5.95 3.89 -2.17
C ARG A 59 6.97 4.13 -1.07
N LEU A 60 6.53 4.29 0.19
CA LEU A 60 7.42 4.39 1.34
C LEU A 60 8.21 3.09 1.56
N ALA A 61 7.55 1.93 1.46
CA ALA A 61 8.21 0.62 1.57
C ALA A 61 9.29 0.42 0.49
N VAL A 62 8.98 0.75 -0.77
CA VAL A 62 9.93 0.68 -1.90
C VAL A 62 11.11 1.63 -1.72
N LEU A 63 10.91 2.84 -1.16
CA LEU A 63 12.01 3.77 -0.87
C LEU A 63 12.98 3.20 0.18
N GLN A 64 12.46 2.46 1.15
CA GLN A 64 13.25 1.85 2.21
C GLN A 64 13.90 0.51 1.79
N ARG A 65 13.26 -0.23 0.88
CA ARG A 65 13.74 -1.54 0.35
C ARG A 65 13.76 -1.54 -1.18
N PRO A 66 14.62 -0.73 -1.82
CA PRO A 66 14.62 -0.57 -3.28
C PRO A 66 15.10 -1.79 -4.06
N ASP A 67 15.79 -2.72 -3.38
CA ASP A 67 16.39 -3.93 -3.95
C ASP A 67 15.65 -5.22 -3.54
N ASP A 68 14.43 -5.10 -2.97
CA ASP A 68 13.58 -6.24 -2.61
C ASP A 68 12.58 -6.52 -3.75
N PRO A 69 12.77 -7.58 -4.57
CA PRO A 69 11.91 -7.85 -5.72
C PRO A 69 10.47 -8.14 -5.34
N ALA A 70 10.21 -8.71 -4.16
CA ALA A 70 8.86 -9.02 -3.71
C ALA A 70 8.07 -7.72 -3.46
N VAL A 71 8.69 -6.77 -2.73
CA VAL A 71 8.10 -5.46 -2.45
C VAL A 71 7.83 -4.67 -3.73
N LEU A 72 8.76 -4.71 -4.70
CA LEU A 72 8.58 -4.05 -5.99
C LEU A 72 7.37 -4.61 -6.77
N ARG A 73 7.15 -5.93 -6.73
CA ARG A 73 6.01 -6.56 -7.42
C ARG A 73 4.68 -6.25 -6.76
N GLU A 74 4.60 -6.36 -5.44
CA GLU A 74 3.37 -5.99 -4.71
C GLU A 74 2.99 -4.52 -4.94
N ALA A 75 3.99 -3.63 -4.93
CA ALA A 75 3.78 -2.21 -5.23
C ALA A 75 3.28 -1.98 -6.66
N ALA A 76 3.83 -2.71 -7.65
CA ALA A 76 3.35 -2.66 -9.03
C ALA A 76 1.91 -3.15 -9.15
N ASP A 77 1.56 -4.25 -8.49
CA ASP A 77 0.21 -4.82 -8.52
C ASP A 77 -0.80 -3.86 -7.89
N SER A 78 -0.43 -3.18 -6.81
CA SER A 78 -1.27 -2.12 -6.23
C SER A 78 -1.46 -0.93 -7.19
N LEU A 79 -0.47 -0.60 -8.02
CA LEU A 79 -0.54 0.52 -8.96
C LEU A 79 -1.42 0.21 -10.19
N TYR A 80 -1.38 -1.02 -10.71
CA TYR A 80 -2.29 -1.44 -11.78
C TYR A 80 -3.77 -1.34 -11.38
N MET A 81 -4.05 -1.45 -10.07
CA MET A 81 -5.41 -1.29 -9.53
C MET A 81 -5.81 0.18 -9.29
N PHE A 82 -4.86 1.12 -9.36
CA PHE A 82 -5.13 2.55 -9.20
C PHE A 82 -5.76 3.14 -10.47
N GLY A 83 -5.23 2.77 -11.64
CA GLY A 83 -5.68 3.27 -12.93
C GLY A 83 -4.56 3.33 -13.98
N PRO A 84 -4.90 3.44 -15.28
CA PRO A 84 -3.97 3.35 -16.40
C PRO A 84 -2.87 4.42 -16.38
N GLU A 85 -3.09 5.55 -15.71
CA GLU A 85 -2.09 6.59 -15.50
C GLU A 85 -0.84 6.09 -14.75
N CYS A 86 -0.98 5.02 -13.97
CA CYS A 86 0.11 4.44 -13.17
C CYS A 86 0.78 3.23 -13.86
N ASP A 87 0.25 2.72 -14.97
CA ASP A 87 0.71 1.48 -15.61
C ASP A 87 2.19 1.53 -16.00
N GLY A 88 2.67 2.70 -16.46
CA GLY A 88 4.09 2.89 -16.77
C GLY A 88 4.99 2.72 -15.55
N ILE A 89 4.60 3.29 -14.41
CA ILE A 89 5.35 3.16 -13.15
C ILE A 89 5.29 1.71 -12.65
N ALA A 90 4.12 1.05 -12.75
CA ALA A 90 3.97 -0.34 -12.37
C ALA A 90 4.84 -1.27 -13.23
N ALA A 91 4.91 -1.03 -14.55
CA ALA A 91 5.76 -1.78 -15.46
C ALA A 91 7.25 -1.60 -15.12
N ASP A 92 7.70 -0.38 -14.81
CA ASP A 92 9.08 -0.11 -14.40
C ASP A 92 9.45 -0.85 -13.10
N LEU A 93 8.54 -0.90 -12.13
CA LEU A 93 8.76 -1.65 -10.87
C LEU A 93 8.85 -3.16 -11.13
N ARG A 94 7.98 -3.71 -11.98
CA ARG A 94 8.02 -5.11 -12.41
C ARG A 94 9.35 -5.44 -13.10
N GLN A 95 9.77 -4.62 -14.05
CA GLN A 95 11.03 -4.81 -14.77
C GLN A 95 12.22 -4.79 -13.79
N ARG A 96 12.27 -3.83 -12.87
CA ARG A 96 13.34 -3.78 -11.86
C ARG A 96 13.37 -5.03 -10.97
N ALA A 97 12.21 -5.55 -10.59
CA ALA A 97 12.14 -6.80 -9.82
C ALA A 97 12.71 -7.98 -10.63
N ASP A 98 12.35 -8.09 -11.91
CA ASP A 98 12.85 -9.14 -12.80
C ASP A 98 14.37 -9.03 -13.00
N GLU A 99 14.91 -7.82 -13.14
CA GLU A 99 16.35 -7.56 -13.25
C GLU A 99 17.13 -7.94 -11.98
N LEU A 100 16.53 -7.78 -10.79
CA LEU A 100 17.17 -8.13 -9.53
C LEU A 100 17.21 -9.64 -9.31
N GLU A 101 16.18 -10.37 -9.75
CA GLU A 101 16.14 -11.83 -9.65
C GLU A 101 16.95 -12.55 -10.72
N GLY A 102 17.19 -11.88 -11.85
CA GLY A 102 18.07 -12.38 -12.92
C GLY A 102 19.57 -12.23 -12.64
N ARG A 103 19.96 -11.61 -11.51
CA ARG A 103 21.35 -11.44 -11.06
C ARG A 103 21.81 -12.58 -10.18
#